data_AF-A0A8B9A528-F1
#
_entry.id   AF-A0A8B9A528-F1
#
_cell.length_a   1.000
_cell.length_b   1.000
_cell.length_c   1.000
_cell.angle_alpha   90.00
_cell.angle_beta   90.00
_cell.angle_gamma   90.00
#
_symmetry.space_group_name_H-M   'P 1'
#
loop_
_entity.id
_entity.type
_entity.pdbx_description
1 polymer ?
#
loop_
_entity_poly.entity_id
_entity_poly.type
_entity_poly.pdbx_seq_one_letter_code
_entity_poly.pdbx_strand_id
1 'polypeptide(L)'
;MTTLIDRKDNVFVMSNRKSKYPVLQVDLRLISDLVVVIVSATIGGITFSCLGQPVIVGYLLAGSLIGPGGLNFISEIVQVETVAQFGVVFLLFALGLEFSLTKLKVVGAVAVLGGLLQIIIFMFLCGLTAMLCGANLSEGIFVGSFLSMSSTAVVSKFLVEKNSTNALHGQVTIGTLILQDCAVGLLFALLPVLGGSSGLFRGIMSMSKLLLVLSMFITAASVLSWSFIPRFLKLMIQLSSQTNELYQLASVAFCLLLAWCSDKLGLSLELGSFVAGVMISTTDFAQHTLEQVEAIRNLFAALFLASIGMLIHVHFLWNHVDILLASVILVVIIKTVVVTMVIKAFGYSTRTSFLVGLSLAQIGEFAFVLLSRASNLHLVEGKMYLLLLGTTALSLVTTPLVFKLIPAMMHLGILMHWFPAESNVQNEDKATVLEAYNRAL
;
A
#
# COMPACT_ATOMS: atom_id res chain seq x y z
N MET A 1 -5.72 42.01 -29.03
CA MET A 1 -6.67 41.78 -27.92
C MET A 1 -7.82 42.76 -28.08
N THR A 2 -9.06 42.31 -28.19
CA THR A 2 -10.23 43.20 -28.21
C THR A 2 -10.57 43.60 -26.78
N THR A 3 -10.45 44.89 -26.47
CA THR A 3 -10.77 45.48 -25.17
C THR A 3 -12.18 46.05 -25.19
N LEU A 4 -12.98 45.71 -24.18
CA LEU A 4 -14.28 46.34 -23.93
C LEU A 4 -14.06 47.48 -22.94
N ILE A 5 -14.56 48.68 -23.25
CA ILE A 5 -14.54 49.82 -22.34
C ILE A 5 -15.99 50.10 -21.93
N ASP A 6 -16.28 50.02 -20.64
CA ASP A 6 -17.60 50.37 -20.10
C ASP A 6 -17.76 51.90 -19.99
N ARG A 7 -19.00 52.37 -19.79
CA ARG A 7 -19.40 53.77 -19.64
C ARG A 7 -18.70 54.53 -18.50
N LYS A 8 -17.95 53.82 -17.65
CA LYS A 8 -17.10 54.34 -16.57
C LYS A 8 -15.60 54.28 -16.89
N ASP A 9 -15.22 54.08 -18.15
CA ASP A 9 -13.83 53.93 -18.63
C ASP A 9 -13.05 52.74 -18.05
N ASN A 10 -13.75 51.71 -17.58
CA ASN A 10 -13.12 50.47 -17.15
C ASN A 10 -12.75 49.61 -18.37
N VAL A 11 -11.47 49.22 -18.48
CA VAL A 11 -10.95 48.40 -19.59
C VAL A 11 -10.98 46.92 -19.22
N PHE A 12 -11.79 46.14 -19.94
CA PHE A 12 -11.88 44.69 -19.80
C PHE A 12 -11.21 43.99 -20.98
N VAL A 13 -10.24 43.11 -20.70
CA VAL A 13 -9.60 42.26 -21.71
C VAL A 13 -10.46 41.00 -21.88
N MET A 14 -11.08 40.81 -23.05
CA MET A 14 -11.81 39.56 -23.33
C MET A 14 -10.81 38.39 -23.39
N SER A 15 -10.84 37.49 -22.40
CA SER A 15 -9.88 36.39 -22.26
C SER A 15 -10.12 35.23 -23.25
N ASN A 16 -11.31 35.13 -23.86
CA ASN A 16 -11.52 34.15 -24.93
C ASN A 16 -12.72 34.54 -25.80
N ARG A 17 -12.55 34.55 -27.12
CA ARG A 17 -13.68 34.72 -28.05
C ARG A 17 -14.50 33.44 -27.93
N LYS A 18 -15.74 33.49 -27.42
CA LYS A 18 -16.66 32.33 -27.46
C LYS A 18 -16.80 31.92 -28.93
N SER A 19 -16.06 30.89 -29.32
CA SER A 19 -16.18 30.27 -30.63
C SER A 19 -17.61 29.74 -30.76
N LYS A 20 -18.20 29.91 -31.94
CA LYS A 20 -19.54 29.41 -32.27
C LYS A 20 -19.59 27.87 -32.28
N TYR A 21 -18.43 27.22 -32.26
CA TYR A 21 -18.23 25.78 -32.26
C TYR A 21 -17.31 25.37 -31.09
N PRO A 22 -17.50 24.18 -30.49
CA PRO A 22 -16.60 23.67 -29.46
C PRO A 22 -15.19 23.52 -30.04
N VAL A 23 -14.23 24.30 -29.50
CA VAL A 23 -12.81 24.18 -29.84
C VAL A 23 -12.15 23.34 -28.76
N LEU A 24 -11.41 22.30 -29.16
CA LEU A 24 -10.59 21.50 -28.24
C LEU A 24 -9.55 22.41 -27.57
N GLN A 25 -9.66 22.56 -26.25
CA GLN A 25 -8.66 23.24 -25.43
C GLN A 25 -7.73 22.18 -24.86
N VAL A 26 -6.48 22.16 -25.33
CA VAL A 26 -5.46 21.20 -24.89
C VAL A 26 -4.53 21.90 -23.92
N ASP A 27 -4.35 21.33 -22.74
CA ASP A 27 -3.31 21.77 -21.80
C ASP A 27 -1.98 21.09 -22.14
N LEU A 28 -1.17 21.77 -22.96
CA LEU A 28 0.15 21.25 -23.36
C LEU A 28 1.13 21.15 -22.18
N ARG A 29 0.91 21.90 -21.09
CA ARG A 29 1.78 21.83 -19.91
C ARG A 29 1.56 20.54 -19.15
N LEU A 30 0.29 20.17 -18.93
CA LEU A 30 -0.06 18.89 -18.31
C LEU A 30 0.52 17.71 -19.09
N ILE A 31 0.39 17.73 -20.41
CA ILE A 31 0.93 16.66 -21.27
C ILE A 31 2.45 16.58 -21.13
N SER A 32 3.14 17.72 -21.18
CA SER A 32 4.60 17.79 -20.98
C SER A 32 5.01 17.24 -19.62
N ASP A 33 4.32 17.64 -18.56
CA ASP A 33 4.63 17.21 -17.20
C ASP A 33 4.43 15.70 -17.03
N LEU A 34 3.33 15.14 -17.57
CA LEU A 34 3.09 13.70 -17.57
C LEU A 34 4.18 12.92 -18.33
N VAL A 35 4.61 13.44 -19.48
CA VAL A 35 5.72 12.83 -20.25
C VAL A 35 7.01 12.85 -19.43
N VAL A 36 7.35 13.98 -18.83
CA VAL A 36 8.56 14.11 -17.99
C VAL A 36 8.51 13.14 -16.81
N VAL A 37 7.37 13.03 -16.13
CA VAL A 37 7.17 12.09 -15.00
C VAL A 37 7.35 10.64 -15.45
N ILE A 38 6.72 10.22 -16.54
CA ILE A 38 6.79 8.82 -17.01
C ILE A 38 8.21 8.48 -17.49
N VAL A 39 8.84 9.37 -18.27
CA VAL A 39 10.20 9.13 -18.80
C VAL A 39 11.21 9.08 -17.66
N SER A 40 11.15 10.02 -16.72
CA SER A 40 12.05 10.03 -15.56
C SER A 40 11.82 8.81 -14.65
N ALA A 41 10.57 8.43 -14.37
CA ALA A 41 10.24 7.21 -13.64
C ALA A 41 10.80 5.97 -14.35
N THR A 42 10.71 5.90 -15.68
CA THR A 42 11.28 4.80 -16.47
C THR A 42 12.80 4.75 -16.31
N ILE A 43 13.50 5.89 -16.44
CA ILE A 43 14.96 5.97 -16.27
C ILE A 43 15.36 5.56 -14.85
N GLY A 44 14.67 6.08 -13.82
CA GLY A 44 14.91 5.75 -12.42
C GLY A 44 14.66 4.26 -12.13
N GLY A 45 13.57 3.71 -12.66
CA GLY A 45 13.22 2.30 -12.55
C GLY A 45 14.25 1.39 -13.20
N ILE A 46 14.70 1.70 -14.42
CA ILE A 46 15.78 0.96 -15.11
C ILE A 46 17.06 1.00 -14.28
N THR A 47 17.45 2.19 -13.81
CA THR A 47 18.67 2.38 -13.01
C THR A 47 18.63 1.51 -11.75
N PHE A 48 17.53 1.54 -11.00
CA PHE A 48 17.39 0.74 -9.78
C PHE A 48 17.29 -0.75 -10.05
N SER A 49 16.62 -1.16 -11.15
CA SER A 49 16.59 -2.54 -11.59
C SER A 49 17.99 -3.08 -11.91
N CYS A 50 18.81 -2.29 -12.62
CA CYS A 50 20.21 -2.64 -12.91
C CYS A 50 21.08 -2.76 -11.65
N LEU A 51 20.77 -2.00 -10.59
CA LEU A 51 21.43 -2.08 -9.30
C LEU A 51 20.92 -3.25 -8.42
N GLY A 52 19.94 -4.03 -8.90
CA GLY A 52 19.31 -5.11 -8.14
C GLY A 52 18.40 -4.61 -7.02
N GLN A 53 17.93 -3.37 -7.10
CA GLN A 53 17.04 -2.73 -6.13
C GLN A 53 15.58 -2.73 -6.60
N PRO A 54 14.59 -2.57 -5.69
CA PRO A 54 13.19 -2.49 -6.08
C PRO A 54 12.90 -1.29 -7.00
N VAL A 55 12.21 -1.55 -8.11
CA VAL A 55 11.90 -0.54 -9.14
C VAL A 55 11.06 0.63 -8.59
N ILE A 56 10.19 0.36 -7.60
CA ILE A 56 9.35 1.33 -6.88
C ILE A 56 10.19 2.48 -6.29
N VAL A 57 11.37 2.17 -5.76
CA VAL A 57 12.29 3.19 -5.22
C VAL A 57 12.80 4.09 -6.35
N GLY A 58 13.09 3.51 -7.52
CA GLY A 58 13.50 4.26 -8.71
C GLY A 58 12.43 5.27 -9.15
N TYR A 59 11.15 4.89 -9.11
CA TYR A 59 10.03 5.80 -9.40
C TYR A 59 9.95 6.96 -8.40
N LEU A 60 10.05 6.67 -7.10
CA LEU A 60 10.02 7.69 -6.05
C LEU A 60 11.19 8.67 -6.15
N LEU A 61 12.41 8.18 -6.36
CA LEU A 61 13.59 9.03 -6.47
C LEU A 61 13.58 9.85 -7.76
N ALA A 62 13.12 9.27 -8.87
CA ALA A 62 12.91 10.04 -10.09
C ALA A 62 11.93 11.20 -9.86
N GLY A 63 10.80 10.93 -9.20
CA GLY A 63 9.84 11.94 -8.77
C GLY A 63 10.46 13.04 -7.90
N SER A 64 11.25 12.66 -6.90
CA SER A 64 11.93 13.61 -6.01
C SER A 64 12.94 14.49 -6.74
N LEU A 65 13.62 13.95 -7.76
CA LEU A 65 14.57 14.70 -8.58
C LEU A 65 13.87 15.69 -9.52
N ILE A 66 12.76 15.32 -10.16
CA ILE A 66 12.05 16.21 -11.10
C ILE A 66 11.11 17.20 -10.39
N GLY A 67 10.68 16.88 -9.16
CA GLY A 67 9.76 17.67 -8.37
C GLY A 67 10.35 19.01 -7.90
N PRO A 68 9.53 19.84 -7.22
CA PRO A 68 9.94 21.16 -6.74
C PRO A 68 11.11 21.14 -5.76
N GLY A 69 11.29 20.01 -5.05
CA GLY A 69 12.43 19.80 -4.14
C GLY A 69 13.76 19.45 -4.81
N GLY A 70 13.78 19.25 -6.13
CA GLY A 70 14.95 18.91 -6.93
C GLY A 70 15.20 19.90 -8.07
N LEU A 71 14.92 19.49 -9.31
CA LEU A 71 15.13 20.25 -10.53
C LEU A 71 13.96 21.17 -10.88
N ASN A 72 12.80 21.00 -10.23
CA ASN A 72 11.58 21.79 -10.42
C ASN A 72 11.13 21.87 -11.89
N PHE A 73 11.10 20.71 -12.57
CA PHE A 73 10.71 20.62 -13.99
C PHE A 73 9.20 20.61 -14.21
N ILE A 74 8.41 20.39 -13.16
CA ILE A 74 6.97 20.17 -13.25
C ILE A 74 6.24 21.44 -12.84
N SER A 75 5.34 21.91 -13.71
CA SER A 75 4.59 23.15 -13.49
C SER A 75 3.22 22.89 -12.86
N GLU A 76 2.52 21.86 -13.30
CA GLU A 76 1.13 21.55 -12.94
C GLU A 76 1.03 20.38 -11.95
N ILE A 77 1.68 20.51 -10.79
CA ILE A 77 1.80 19.45 -9.77
C ILE A 77 0.44 18.86 -9.38
N VAL A 78 -0.55 19.71 -9.10
CA VAL A 78 -1.90 19.28 -8.67
C VAL A 78 -2.59 18.45 -9.74
N GLN A 79 -2.41 18.81 -11.01
CA GLN A 79 -3.04 18.10 -12.12
C GLN A 79 -2.38 16.73 -12.33
N VAL A 80 -1.04 16.68 -12.26
CA VAL A 80 -0.28 15.43 -12.29
C VAL A 80 -0.72 14.52 -11.14
N GLU A 81 -0.83 15.04 -9.92
CA GLU A 81 -1.29 14.29 -8.74
C GLU A 81 -2.73 13.78 -8.90
N THR A 82 -3.60 14.58 -9.50
CA THR A 82 -4.99 14.16 -9.79
C THR A 82 -5.03 12.97 -10.74
N VAL A 83 -4.20 12.98 -11.79
CA VAL A 83 -4.06 11.83 -12.71
C VAL A 83 -3.39 10.64 -12.01
N ALA A 84 -2.42 10.91 -11.13
CA ALA A 84 -1.74 9.94 -10.31
C ALA A 84 -2.65 9.18 -9.35
N GLN A 85 -3.75 9.79 -8.90
CA GLN A 85 -4.71 9.17 -8.02
C GLN A 85 -5.36 7.91 -8.62
N PHE A 86 -5.47 7.82 -9.95
CA PHE A 86 -5.90 6.58 -10.61
C PHE A 86 -4.93 5.41 -10.36
N GLY A 87 -3.65 5.70 -10.12
CA GLY A 87 -2.66 4.69 -9.74
C GLY A 87 -3.00 3.99 -8.45
N VAL A 88 -3.43 4.74 -7.44
CA VAL A 88 -3.92 4.14 -6.19
C VAL A 88 -5.13 3.27 -6.43
N VAL A 89 -6.10 3.78 -7.20
CA VAL A 89 -7.35 3.09 -7.50
C VAL A 89 -7.07 1.74 -8.16
N PHE A 90 -6.25 1.72 -9.21
CA PHE A 90 -5.92 0.47 -9.90
C PHE A 90 -5.01 -0.46 -9.10
N LEU A 91 -4.12 0.10 -8.28
CA LEU A 91 -3.26 -0.66 -7.39
C LEU A 91 -4.09 -1.41 -6.33
N LEU A 92 -5.03 -0.72 -5.68
CA LEU A 92 -5.91 -1.31 -4.66
C LEU A 92 -6.97 -2.23 -5.26
N PHE A 93 -7.43 -1.93 -6.47
CA PHE A 93 -8.30 -2.84 -7.22
C PHE A 93 -7.59 -4.17 -7.51
N ALA A 94 -6.35 -4.14 -8.00
CA ALA A 94 -5.57 -5.34 -8.24
C ALA A 94 -5.26 -6.10 -6.94
N LEU A 95 -4.93 -5.40 -5.86
CA LEU A 95 -4.77 -6.01 -4.54
C LEU A 95 -6.08 -6.70 -4.11
N GLY A 96 -7.22 -6.06 -4.33
CA GLY A 96 -8.53 -6.66 -4.08
C GLY A 96 -8.81 -7.89 -4.94
N LEU A 97 -8.35 -7.94 -6.20
CA LEU A 97 -8.47 -9.11 -7.08
C LEU A 97 -7.61 -10.29 -6.62
N GLU A 98 -6.43 -10.00 -6.04
CA GLU A 98 -5.51 -11.00 -5.50
C GLU A 98 -6.00 -11.58 -4.16
N PHE A 99 -6.94 -10.89 -3.50
CA PHE A 99 -7.61 -11.35 -2.28
C PHE A 99 -8.24 -12.73 -2.51
N SER A 100 -8.00 -13.66 -1.59
CA SER A 100 -8.60 -14.98 -1.69
C SER A 100 -8.85 -15.57 -0.31
N LEU A 101 -10.12 -15.76 0.02
CA LEU A 101 -10.55 -16.42 1.26
C LEU A 101 -10.05 -17.86 1.33
N THR A 102 -9.94 -18.54 0.19
CA THR A 102 -9.38 -19.89 0.12
C THR A 102 -7.88 -19.89 0.42
N LYS A 103 -7.10 -18.97 -0.15
CA LYS A 103 -5.68 -18.81 0.21
C LYS A 103 -5.54 -18.50 1.71
N LEU A 104 -6.35 -17.60 2.25
CA LEU A 104 -6.30 -17.21 3.66
C LEU A 104 -6.57 -18.38 4.62
N LYS A 105 -7.52 -19.26 4.30
CA LYS A 105 -7.80 -20.48 5.09
C LYS A 105 -6.63 -21.47 5.06
N VAL A 106 -5.87 -21.52 3.97
CA VAL A 106 -4.74 -22.44 3.80
C VAL A 106 -3.53 -22.00 4.63
N VAL A 107 -3.30 -20.70 4.83
CA VAL A 107 -2.07 -20.23 5.49
C VAL A 107 -2.05 -20.36 7.02
N GLY A 108 -3.05 -21.04 7.58
CA GLY A 108 -3.10 -21.45 8.98
C GLY A 108 -3.51 -20.32 9.92
N ALA A 109 -3.98 -20.70 11.11
CA ALA A 109 -4.45 -19.76 12.14
C ALA A 109 -3.37 -18.76 12.56
N VAL A 110 -2.10 -19.12 12.45
CA VAL A 110 -0.95 -18.33 12.91
C VAL A 110 -0.70 -17.15 11.98
N ALA A 111 -0.76 -17.36 10.67
CA ALA A 111 -0.64 -16.27 9.70
C ALA A 111 -1.77 -15.24 9.88
N VAL A 112 -2.99 -15.72 10.14
CA VAL A 112 -4.18 -14.88 10.29
C VAL A 112 -4.23 -14.17 11.64
N LEU A 113 -4.30 -14.93 12.72
CA LEU A 113 -4.42 -14.38 14.08
C LEU A 113 -3.12 -13.70 14.51
N GLY A 114 -1.97 -14.30 14.22
CA GLY A 114 -0.67 -13.67 14.48
C GLY A 114 -0.47 -12.42 13.65
N GLY A 115 -0.86 -12.46 12.37
CA GLY A 115 -0.78 -11.29 11.49
C GLY A 115 -1.71 -10.14 11.89
N LEU A 116 -2.89 -10.43 12.45
CA LEU A 116 -3.78 -9.40 13.01
C LEU A 116 -3.24 -8.88 14.35
N LEU A 117 -2.75 -9.79 15.20
CA LEU A 117 -2.22 -9.48 16.52
C LEU A 117 -1.01 -8.54 16.42
N GLN A 118 -0.08 -8.75 15.48
CA GLN A 118 1.03 -7.82 15.26
C GLN A 118 0.54 -6.42 14.90
N ILE A 119 -0.50 -6.26 14.06
CA ILE A 119 -1.02 -4.95 13.65
C ILE A 119 -1.58 -4.25 14.88
N ILE A 120 -2.35 -4.97 15.71
CA ILE A 120 -2.91 -4.46 16.96
C ILE A 120 -1.81 -4.06 17.95
N ILE A 121 -0.79 -4.90 18.14
CA ILE A 121 0.35 -4.60 19.02
C ILE A 121 1.08 -3.34 18.54
N PHE A 122 1.31 -3.19 17.24
CA PHE A 122 1.95 -2.01 16.68
C PHE A 122 1.12 -0.73 16.87
N MET A 123 -0.19 -0.80 16.60
CA MET A 123 -1.12 0.30 16.87
C MET A 123 -1.11 0.69 18.35
N PHE A 124 -1.09 -0.30 19.25
CA PHE A 124 -1.04 -0.07 20.69
C PHE A 124 0.29 0.55 21.13
N LEU A 125 1.42 0.00 20.70
CA LEU A 125 2.75 0.51 21.05
C LEU A 125 2.94 1.94 20.56
N CYS A 126 2.61 2.23 19.30
CA CYS A 126 2.78 3.57 18.73
C CYS A 126 1.76 4.57 19.29
N GLY A 127 0.51 4.13 19.57
CA GLY A 127 -0.50 4.93 20.26
C GLY A 127 -0.07 5.31 21.69
N LEU A 128 0.51 4.35 22.42
CA LEU A 128 1.04 4.60 23.76
C LEU A 128 2.24 5.55 23.72
N THR A 129 3.19 5.36 22.80
CA THR A 129 4.33 6.27 22.66
C THR A 129 3.88 7.68 22.28
N ALA A 130 2.87 7.81 21.40
CA ALA A 130 2.30 9.11 21.06
C ALA A 130 1.71 9.80 22.30
N MET A 131 0.93 9.08 23.10
CA MET A 131 0.36 9.61 24.34
C MET A 131 1.44 10.04 25.35
N LEU A 132 2.51 9.26 25.50
CA LEU A 132 3.64 9.57 26.40
C LEU A 132 4.44 10.78 25.93
N CYS A 133 4.57 10.97 24.61
CA CYS A 133 5.25 12.12 24.01
C CYS A 133 4.37 13.37 23.88
N GLY A 134 3.10 13.31 24.31
CA GLY A 134 2.15 14.42 24.19
C GLY A 134 1.62 14.64 22.77
N ALA A 135 1.79 13.67 21.87
CA ALA A 135 1.22 13.68 20.53
C ALA A 135 -0.22 13.13 20.50
N ASN A 136 -0.91 13.29 19.39
CA ASN A 136 -2.29 12.82 19.24
C ASN A 136 -2.34 11.28 19.22
N LEU A 137 -3.28 10.70 19.97
CA LEU A 137 -3.47 9.25 20.01
C LEU A 137 -3.82 8.68 18.62
N SER A 138 -4.64 9.38 17.84
CA SER A 138 -5.03 8.98 16.48
C SER A 138 -3.83 8.92 15.53
N GLU A 139 -2.92 9.89 15.63
CA GLU A 139 -1.66 9.93 14.90
C GLU A 139 -0.79 8.71 15.27
N GLY A 140 -0.63 8.43 16.57
CA GLY A 140 0.12 7.25 17.04
C GLY A 140 -0.46 5.92 16.58
N ILE A 141 -1.80 5.76 16.63
CA ILE A 141 -2.48 4.56 16.13
C ILE A 141 -2.24 4.39 14.62
N PHE A 142 -2.32 5.47 13.85
CA PHE A 142 -2.02 5.45 12.43
C PHE A 142 -0.56 5.07 12.15
N VAL A 143 0.40 5.67 12.86
CA VAL A 143 1.82 5.34 12.71
C VAL A 143 2.06 3.86 13.01
N GLY A 144 1.41 3.31 14.03
CA GLY A 144 1.48 1.88 14.32
C GLY A 144 0.91 1.00 13.21
N SER A 145 -0.27 1.32 12.69
CA SER A 145 -0.85 0.56 11.58
C SER A 145 0.02 0.65 10.32
N PHE A 146 0.53 1.84 10.00
CA PHE A 146 1.47 2.09 8.92
C PHE A 146 2.76 1.27 9.04
N LEU A 147 3.44 1.32 10.19
CA LEU A 147 4.70 0.60 10.42
C LEU A 147 4.52 -0.92 10.44
N SER A 148 3.33 -1.41 10.78
CA SER A 148 3.04 -2.84 10.79
C SER A 148 3.01 -3.46 9.39
N MET A 149 2.76 -2.69 8.33
CA MET A 149 2.68 -3.17 6.95
C MET A 149 4.06 -3.54 6.41
N SER A 150 4.17 -4.65 5.68
CA SER A 150 5.44 -5.12 5.08
C SER A 150 5.30 -5.29 3.56
N SER A 151 6.40 -5.18 2.80
CA SER A 151 6.42 -5.39 1.35
C SER A 151 6.31 -6.87 0.99
N THR A 152 5.24 -7.24 0.30
CA THR A 152 5.04 -8.59 -0.22
C THR A 152 5.94 -8.88 -1.42
N ALA A 153 6.09 -7.92 -2.33
CA ALA A 153 6.87 -8.09 -3.57
C ALA A 153 8.36 -8.38 -3.28
N VAL A 154 8.97 -7.66 -2.35
CA VAL A 154 10.40 -7.84 -2.04
C VAL A 154 10.65 -9.15 -1.29
N VAL A 155 9.79 -9.48 -0.31
CA VAL A 155 9.95 -10.69 0.52
C VAL A 155 9.67 -11.96 -0.28
N SER A 156 8.62 -11.96 -1.10
CA SER A 156 8.28 -13.12 -1.95
C SER A 156 9.38 -13.43 -2.95
N LYS A 157 9.95 -12.40 -3.61
CA LYS A 157 11.10 -12.57 -4.51
C LYS A 157 12.29 -13.20 -3.79
N PHE A 158 12.61 -12.74 -2.59
CA PHE A 158 13.70 -13.30 -1.79
C PHE A 158 13.45 -14.77 -1.39
N LEU A 159 12.23 -15.11 -0.96
CA LEU A 159 11.87 -16.50 -0.61
C LEU A 159 11.95 -17.44 -1.81
N VAL A 160 11.55 -16.97 -3.00
CA VAL A 160 11.66 -17.70 -4.26
C VAL A 160 13.12 -17.90 -4.65
N GLU A 161 13.94 -16.85 -4.63
CA GLU A 161 15.38 -16.93 -4.93
C GLU A 161 16.13 -17.90 -3.98
N LYS A 162 15.68 -18.01 -2.73
CA LYS A 162 16.23 -18.93 -1.73
C LYS A 162 15.55 -20.31 -1.71
N ASN A 163 14.63 -20.61 -2.63
CA ASN A 163 13.82 -21.84 -2.64
C ASN A 163 13.19 -22.16 -1.27
N SER A 164 12.86 -21.14 -0.49
CA SER A 164 12.39 -21.25 0.90
C SER A 164 10.88 -21.00 1.04
N THR A 165 10.16 -20.81 -0.08
CA THR A 165 8.70 -20.61 -0.14
C THR A 165 7.93 -21.75 0.54
N ASN A 166 8.38 -22.99 0.37
CA ASN A 166 7.74 -24.18 0.95
C ASN A 166 8.23 -24.50 2.37
N ALA A 167 9.27 -23.82 2.86
CA ALA A 167 9.71 -23.99 4.22
C ALA A 167 8.70 -23.39 5.19
N LEU A 168 8.65 -23.91 6.41
CA LEU A 168 7.66 -23.49 7.42
C LEU A 168 7.71 -21.98 7.71
N HIS A 169 8.91 -21.39 7.82
CA HIS A 169 9.06 -19.94 7.97
C HIS A 169 8.59 -19.16 6.73
N GLY A 170 8.79 -19.70 5.52
CA GLY A 170 8.35 -19.09 4.27
C GLY A 170 6.83 -19.07 4.14
N GLN A 171 6.16 -20.18 4.47
CA GLN A 171 4.70 -20.28 4.45
C GLN A 171 4.06 -19.32 5.45
N VAL A 172 4.57 -19.26 6.69
CA VAL A 172 4.07 -18.33 7.71
C VAL A 172 4.28 -16.88 7.26
N THR A 173 5.47 -16.55 6.74
CA THR A 173 5.79 -15.21 6.23
C THR A 173 4.83 -14.78 5.11
N ILE A 174 4.65 -15.64 4.09
CA ILE A 174 3.75 -15.36 2.95
C ILE A 174 2.31 -15.22 3.43
N GLY A 175 1.86 -16.05 4.37
CA GLY A 175 0.52 -15.93 4.94
C GLY A 175 0.27 -14.63 5.67
N THR A 176 1.24 -14.23 6.48
CA THR A 176 1.17 -12.96 7.20
C THR A 176 1.19 -11.78 6.22
N LEU A 177 1.97 -11.84 5.14
CA LEU A 177 1.96 -10.82 4.08
C LEU A 177 0.61 -10.72 3.38
N ILE A 178 0.03 -11.87 2.98
CA ILE A 178 -1.31 -11.90 2.37
C ILE A 178 -2.31 -11.25 3.32
N LEU A 179 -2.31 -11.59 4.61
CA LEU A 179 -3.21 -10.95 5.57
C LEU A 179 -2.94 -9.45 5.73
N GLN A 180 -1.69 -9.01 5.76
CA GLN A 180 -1.36 -7.58 5.83
C GLN A 180 -1.90 -6.82 4.62
N ASP A 181 -1.71 -7.34 3.41
CA ASP A 181 -2.26 -6.75 2.19
C ASP A 181 -3.78 -6.67 2.26
N CYS A 182 -4.45 -7.72 2.72
CA CYS A 182 -5.91 -7.69 2.96
C CYS A 182 -6.30 -6.61 3.98
N ALA A 183 -5.50 -6.45 5.05
CA ALA A 183 -5.75 -5.48 6.09
C ALA A 183 -5.58 -4.03 5.62
N VAL A 184 -4.77 -3.77 4.58
CA VAL A 184 -4.63 -2.43 3.99
C VAL A 184 -5.99 -1.85 3.59
N GLY A 185 -6.84 -2.63 2.93
CA GLY A 185 -8.20 -2.20 2.56
C GLY A 185 -9.06 -1.84 3.76
N LEU A 186 -8.95 -2.60 4.86
CA LEU A 186 -9.63 -2.31 6.13
C LEU A 186 -9.06 -1.06 6.80
N LEU A 187 -7.74 -0.86 6.75
CA LEU A 187 -7.09 0.33 7.30
C LEU A 187 -7.55 1.60 6.56
N PHE A 188 -7.73 1.56 5.24
CA PHE A 188 -8.32 2.68 4.50
C PHE A 188 -9.72 3.05 4.99
N ALA A 189 -10.53 2.08 5.37
CA ALA A 189 -11.85 2.32 5.96
C ALA A 189 -11.76 2.95 7.37
N LEU A 190 -10.68 2.67 8.10
CA LEU A 190 -10.41 3.23 9.43
C LEU A 190 -9.76 4.62 9.41
N LEU A 191 -9.16 5.05 8.29
CA LEU A 191 -8.49 6.36 8.24
C LEU A 191 -9.43 7.55 8.50
N PRO A 192 -10.64 7.64 7.89
CA PRO A 192 -11.56 8.73 8.18
C PRO A 192 -12.08 8.69 9.63
N VAL A 193 -12.12 7.51 10.24
CA VAL A 193 -12.44 7.32 11.67
C VAL A 193 -11.37 7.98 12.53
N LEU A 194 -10.09 7.74 12.22
CA LEU A 194 -8.95 8.28 12.97
C LEU A 194 -8.77 9.79 12.79
N GLY A 195 -9.10 10.34 11.61
CA GLY A 195 -9.00 11.77 11.32
C GLY A 195 -10.12 12.64 11.91
N GLY A 196 -11.20 12.03 12.44
CA GLY A 196 -12.37 12.74 12.96
C GLY A 196 -12.12 13.48 14.28
N SER A 197 -11.53 14.68 14.22
CA SER A 197 -11.40 15.57 15.38
C SER A 197 -12.74 16.27 15.65
N SER A 198 -13.52 15.75 16.60
CA SER A 198 -14.51 16.54 17.33
C SER A 198 -14.80 15.84 18.67
N GLY A 199 -14.99 16.62 19.74
CA GLY A 199 -15.03 16.13 21.12
C GLY A 199 -15.88 14.88 21.36
N LEU A 200 -15.60 14.15 22.44
CA LEU A 200 -16.02 12.77 22.74
C LEU A 200 -17.42 12.38 22.25
N PHE A 201 -18.47 13.18 22.50
CA PHE A 201 -19.83 12.92 22.03
C PHE A 201 -20.04 13.08 20.50
N ARG A 202 -19.46 14.12 19.90
CA ARG A 202 -19.57 14.39 18.45
C ARG A 202 -18.66 13.46 17.65
N GLY A 203 -17.50 13.13 18.22
CA GLY A 203 -16.62 12.04 17.79
C GLY A 203 -17.39 10.73 17.72
N ILE A 204 -17.93 10.22 18.83
CA ILE A 204 -18.69 8.97 18.86
C ILE A 204 -19.82 8.96 17.83
N MET A 205 -20.58 10.04 17.68
CA MET A 205 -21.68 10.09 16.72
C MET A 205 -21.21 10.08 15.26
N SER A 206 -20.10 10.79 14.95
CA SER A 206 -19.49 10.77 13.62
C SER A 206 -18.87 9.41 13.29
N MET A 207 -18.25 8.75 14.28
CA MET A 207 -17.67 7.41 14.15
C MET A 207 -18.75 6.37 13.92
N SER A 208 -19.82 6.38 14.72
CA SER A 208 -20.96 5.48 14.55
C SER A 208 -21.62 5.64 13.19
N LYS A 209 -21.76 6.88 12.70
CA LYS A 209 -22.28 7.15 11.35
C LYS A 209 -21.35 6.55 10.28
N LEU A 210 -20.05 6.78 10.38
CA LEU A 210 -19.09 6.27 9.40
C LEU A 210 -19.02 4.74 9.41
N LEU A 211 -19.05 4.11 10.59
CA LEU A 211 -19.10 2.66 10.73
C LEU A 211 -20.38 2.05 10.13
N LEU A 212 -21.52 2.72 10.32
CA LEU A 212 -22.80 2.29 9.75
C LEU A 212 -22.78 2.40 8.22
N VAL A 213 -22.29 3.52 7.68
CA VAL A 213 -22.14 3.70 6.21
C VAL A 213 -21.19 2.65 5.64
N LEU A 214 -20.06 2.39 6.30
CA LEU A 214 -19.11 1.36 5.91
C LEU A 214 -19.74 -0.04 5.92
N SER A 215 -20.43 -0.40 7.00
CA SER A 215 -21.12 -1.69 7.12
C SER A 215 -22.20 -1.86 6.06
N MET A 216 -22.99 -0.82 5.80
CA MET A 216 -23.99 -0.80 4.74
C MET A 216 -23.34 -0.95 3.35
N PHE A 217 -22.25 -0.23 3.09
CA PHE A 217 -21.51 -0.31 1.84
C PHE A 217 -20.95 -1.73 1.59
N ILE A 218 -20.28 -2.32 2.58
CA ILE A 218 -19.74 -3.69 2.48
C ILE A 218 -20.88 -4.72 2.29
N THR A 219 -21.98 -4.56 3.02
CA THR A 219 -23.14 -5.46 2.91
C THR A 219 -23.78 -5.37 1.52
N ALA A 220 -24.02 -4.16 1.03
CA ALA A 220 -24.57 -3.92 -0.30
C ALA A 220 -23.63 -4.46 -1.40
N ALA A 221 -22.32 -4.21 -1.26
CA ALA A 221 -21.31 -4.74 -2.16
C ALA A 221 -21.30 -6.28 -2.17
N SER A 222 -21.38 -6.92 -0.99
CA SER A 222 -21.44 -8.38 -0.87
C SER A 222 -22.71 -8.97 -1.53
N VAL A 223 -23.87 -8.34 -1.36
CA VAL A 223 -25.12 -8.78 -2.00
C VAL A 223 -25.04 -8.64 -3.52
N LEU A 224 -24.50 -7.51 -4.00
CA LEU A 224 -24.31 -7.26 -5.43
C LEU A 224 -23.30 -8.24 -6.04
N SER A 225 -22.25 -8.60 -5.28
CA SER A 225 -21.23 -9.56 -5.68
C SER A 225 -21.81 -10.94 -5.96
N TRP A 226 -22.76 -11.40 -5.15
CA TRP A 226 -23.32 -12.75 -5.31
C TRP A 226 -24.24 -12.87 -6.53
N SER A 227 -25.01 -11.81 -6.85
CA SER A 227 -26.08 -11.89 -7.86
C SER A 227 -25.71 -11.27 -9.21
N PHE A 228 -25.06 -10.11 -9.21
CA PHE A 228 -24.88 -9.30 -10.42
C PHE A 228 -23.55 -9.56 -11.12
N ILE A 229 -22.44 -9.60 -10.36
CA ILE A 229 -21.09 -9.67 -10.95
C ILE A 229 -20.85 -10.92 -11.79
N PRO A 230 -21.16 -12.16 -11.34
CA PRO A 230 -20.88 -13.35 -12.13
C PRO A 230 -21.64 -13.34 -13.45
N ARG A 231 -22.88 -12.82 -13.44
CA ARG A 231 -23.72 -12.67 -14.63
C ARG A 231 -23.17 -11.59 -15.57
N PHE A 232 -22.79 -10.44 -15.02
CA PHE A 232 -22.23 -9.33 -15.78
C PHE A 232 -20.90 -9.72 -16.44
N LEU A 233 -19.95 -10.27 -15.68
CA LEU A 233 -18.65 -10.69 -16.21
C LEU A 233 -18.79 -11.81 -17.24
N LYS A 234 -19.65 -12.80 -17.00
CA LYS A 234 -19.92 -13.86 -17.98
C LYS A 234 -20.50 -13.30 -19.28
N LEU A 235 -21.44 -12.36 -19.18
CA LEU A 235 -22.02 -11.68 -20.34
C LEU A 235 -20.96 -10.86 -21.09
N MET A 236 -20.10 -10.13 -20.39
CA MET A 236 -18.99 -9.40 -21.00
C MET A 236 -18.04 -10.35 -21.74
N ILE A 237 -17.62 -11.45 -21.12
CA ILE A 237 -16.74 -12.45 -21.79
C ILE A 237 -17.41 -13.04 -23.03
N GLN A 238 -18.71 -13.37 -22.95
CA GLN A 238 -19.46 -13.90 -24.10
C GLN A 238 -19.54 -12.90 -25.25
N LEU A 239 -19.71 -11.61 -24.96
CA LEU A 239 -19.73 -10.55 -25.97
C LEU A 239 -18.31 -10.17 -26.45
N SER A 240 -17.28 -10.44 -25.65
CA SER A 240 -15.87 -10.13 -25.91
C SER A 240 -15.15 -11.21 -26.73
N SER A 241 -15.88 -12.19 -27.29
CA SER A 241 -15.40 -13.42 -27.95
C SER A 241 -14.29 -13.26 -29.02
N GLN A 242 -13.99 -12.03 -29.47
CA GLN A 242 -12.88 -11.75 -30.40
C GLN A 242 -11.87 -10.69 -29.93
N THR A 243 -12.19 -9.79 -28.99
CA THR A 243 -11.27 -8.75 -28.50
C THR A 243 -11.43 -8.59 -26.99
N ASN A 244 -10.36 -8.78 -26.21
CA ASN A 244 -10.36 -8.61 -24.74
C ASN A 244 -10.61 -7.16 -24.29
N GLU A 245 -10.66 -6.21 -25.23
CA GLU A 245 -10.81 -4.77 -25.00
C GLU A 245 -12.12 -4.43 -24.26
N LEU A 246 -13.24 -5.04 -24.65
CA LEU A 246 -14.53 -4.76 -24.03
C LEU A 246 -14.56 -5.23 -22.57
N TYR A 247 -13.99 -6.40 -22.31
CA TYR A 247 -13.89 -6.94 -20.96
C TYR A 247 -12.98 -6.09 -20.06
N GLN A 248 -11.82 -5.66 -20.58
CA GLN A 248 -10.91 -4.78 -19.86
C GLN A 248 -11.59 -3.45 -19.52
N LEU A 249 -12.28 -2.83 -20.49
CA LEU A 249 -13.03 -1.60 -20.28
C LEU A 249 -14.16 -1.79 -19.25
N ALA A 250 -14.89 -2.90 -19.30
CA ALA A 250 -15.95 -3.20 -18.35
C ALA A 250 -15.43 -3.38 -16.92
N SER A 251 -14.29 -4.07 -16.76
CA SER A 251 -13.62 -4.23 -15.46
C SER A 251 -13.16 -2.90 -14.89
N VAL A 252 -12.49 -2.08 -15.71
CA VAL A 252 -12.04 -0.73 -15.31
C VAL A 252 -13.22 0.16 -14.96
N ALA A 253 -14.28 0.16 -15.78
CA ALA A 253 -15.49 0.93 -15.52
C ALA A 253 -16.17 0.50 -14.21
N PHE A 254 -16.26 -0.80 -13.94
CA PHE A 254 -16.80 -1.33 -12.69
C PHE A 254 -15.98 -0.88 -11.48
N CYS A 255 -14.65 -0.98 -11.55
CA CYS A 255 -13.74 -0.48 -10.52
C CYS A 255 -13.96 1.02 -10.25
N LEU A 256 -13.98 1.84 -11.30
CA LEU A 256 -14.15 3.29 -11.19
C LEU A 256 -15.54 3.67 -10.65
N LEU A 257 -16.60 2.98 -11.06
CA LEU A 257 -17.95 3.20 -10.57
C LEU A 257 -18.07 2.91 -9.08
N LEU A 258 -17.47 1.82 -8.59
CA LEU A 258 -17.47 1.50 -7.16
C LEU A 258 -16.58 2.45 -6.35
N ALA A 259 -15.41 2.83 -6.87
CA ALA A 259 -14.57 3.86 -6.28
C ALA A 259 -15.34 5.17 -6.12
N TRP A 260 -16.00 5.63 -7.18
CA TRP A 260 -16.81 6.85 -7.18
C TRP A 260 -18.01 6.77 -6.24
N CYS A 261 -18.71 5.63 -6.19
CA CYS A 261 -19.81 5.40 -5.26
C CYS A 261 -19.33 5.49 -3.80
N SER A 262 -18.21 4.84 -3.48
CA SER A 262 -17.58 4.88 -2.15
C SER A 262 -17.18 6.30 -1.74
N ASP A 263 -16.60 7.08 -2.67
CA ASP A 263 -16.25 8.48 -2.43
C ASP A 263 -17.49 9.35 -2.19
N LYS A 264 -18.58 9.15 -2.95
CA LYS A 264 -19.86 9.84 -2.73
C LYS A 264 -20.50 9.54 -1.38
N LEU A 265 -20.24 8.35 -0.82
CA LEU A 265 -20.67 7.97 0.54
C LEU A 265 -19.76 8.55 1.63
N GLY A 266 -18.69 9.27 1.28
CA GLY A 266 -17.76 9.88 2.21
C GLY A 266 -16.73 8.91 2.81
N LEU A 267 -16.49 7.77 2.14
CA LEU A 267 -15.47 6.80 2.55
C LEU A 267 -14.13 7.17 1.91
N SER A 268 -13.81 6.55 0.78
CA SER A 268 -12.61 6.85 -0.02
C SER A 268 -12.69 6.17 -1.39
N LEU A 269 -11.99 6.70 -2.39
CA LEU A 269 -11.85 6.06 -3.70
C LEU A 269 -11.11 4.72 -3.56
N GLU A 270 -10.10 4.72 -2.70
CA GLU A 270 -9.24 3.61 -2.33
C GLU A 270 -10.04 2.41 -1.83
N LEU A 271 -10.90 2.62 -0.84
CA LEU A 271 -11.75 1.55 -0.31
C LEU A 271 -12.71 1.00 -1.38
N GLY A 272 -13.33 1.86 -2.19
CA GLY A 272 -14.27 1.42 -3.21
C GLY A 272 -13.60 0.58 -4.30
N SER A 273 -12.39 0.96 -4.70
CA SER A 273 -11.57 0.20 -5.64
C SER A 273 -11.12 -1.15 -5.09
N PHE A 274 -10.69 -1.21 -3.82
CA PHE A 274 -10.36 -2.45 -3.14
C PHE A 274 -11.57 -3.39 -3.05
N VAL A 275 -12.73 -2.86 -2.63
CA VAL A 275 -13.97 -3.65 -2.55
C VAL A 275 -14.38 -4.15 -3.94
N ALA A 276 -14.24 -3.35 -4.99
CA ALA A 276 -14.49 -3.80 -6.36
C ALA A 276 -13.65 -5.02 -6.73
N GLY A 277 -12.37 -5.02 -6.35
CA GLY A 277 -11.45 -6.13 -6.58
C GLY A 277 -11.89 -7.36 -5.80
N VAL A 278 -12.18 -7.20 -4.51
CA VAL A 278 -12.65 -8.29 -3.64
C VAL A 278 -13.92 -8.92 -4.18
N MET A 279 -14.87 -8.12 -4.68
CA MET A 279 -16.11 -8.65 -5.25
C MET A 279 -15.82 -9.55 -6.47
N ILE A 280 -14.93 -9.15 -7.37
CA ILE A 280 -14.53 -9.97 -8.53
C ILE A 280 -13.68 -11.18 -8.10
N SER A 281 -12.87 -11.04 -7.06
CA SER A 281 -12.01 -12.11 -6.53
C SER A 281 -12.78 -13.37 -6.09
N THR A 282 -14.06 -13.21 -5.74
CA THR A 282 -14.95 -14.32 -5.37
C THR A 282 -15.49 -15.13 -6.56
N THR A 283 -15.18 -14.69 -7.78
CA THR A 283 -15.62 -15.33 -9.04
C THR A 283 -14.47 -16.05 -9.73
N ASP A 284 -14.80 -17.00 -10.62
CA ASP A 284 -13.79 -17.73 -11.40
C ASP A 284 -13.00 -16.84 -12.40
N PHE A 285 -13.40 -15.58 -12.56
CA PHE A 285 -12.80 -14.63 -13.50
C PHE A 285 -11.71 -13.74 -12.88
N ALA A 286 -11.38 -13.91 -11.60
CA ALA A 286 -10.44 -13.05 -10.87
C ALA A 286 -9.07 -12.94 -11.55
N GLN A 287 -8.47 -14.09 -11.89
CA GLN A 287 -7.15 -14.12 -12.51
C GLN A 287 -7.15 -13.52 -13.93
N HIS A 288 -8.16 -13.83 -14.73
CA HIS A 288 -8.32 -13.21 -16.06
C HIS A 288 -8.50 -11.69 -15.93
N THR A 289 -9.25 -11.21 -14.94
CA THR A 289 -9.41 -9.76 -14.69
C THR A 289 -8.07 -9.11 -14.32
N LEU A 290 -7.29 -9.77 -13.47
CA LEU A 290 -5.99 -9.27 -13.03
C LEU A 290 -5.02 -9.12 -14.21
N GLU A 291 -4.93 -10.12 -15.09
CA GLU A 291 -4.09 -10.10 -16.29
C GLU A 291 -4.44 -8.93 -17.23
N GLN A 292 -5.73 -8.63 -17.39
CA GLN A 292 -6.18 -7.52 -18.25
C GLN A 292 -5.91 -6.13 -17.65
N VAL A 293 -5.94 -6.02 -16.32
CA VAL A 293 -5.78 -4.74 -15.62
C VAL A 293 -4.33 -4.46 -15.24
N GLU A 294 -3.48 -5.49 -15.23
CA GLU A 294 -2.07 -5.41 -14.82
C GLU A 294 -1.29 -4.31 -15.55
N ALA A 295 -1.43 -4.19 -16.88
CA ALA A 295 -0.72 -3.15 -17.64
C ALA A 295 -1.14 -1.73 -17.23
N ILE A 296 -2.45 -1.52 -17.02
CA ILE A 296 -3.01 -0.23 -16.55
C ILE A 296 -2.51 0.06 -15.14
N ARG A 297 -2.62 -0.92 -14.24
CA ARG A 297 -2.13 -0.86 -12.87
C ARG A 297 -0.66 -0.45 -12.84
N ASN A 298 0.21 -1.13 -13.58
CA ASN A 298 1.65 -0.92 -13.53
C ASN A 298 2.04 0.49 -14.01
N LEU A 299 1.41 0.98 -15.09
CA LEU A 299 1.64 2.34 -15.60
C LEU A 299 1.22 3.40 -14.57
N PHE A 300 -0.01 3.31 -14.07
CA PHE A 300 -0.51 4.31 -13.14
C PHE A 300 0.13 4.21 -11.75
N ALA A 301 0.55 3.02 -11.31
CA ALA A 301 1.31 2.85 -10.08
C ALA A 301 2.68 3.53 -10.17
N ALA A 302 3.37 3.44 -11.31
CA ALA A 302 4.63 4.16 -11.53
C ALA A 302 4.42 5.69 -11.48
N LEU A 303 3.35 6.17 -12.13
CA LEU A 303 2.96 7.58 -12.12
C LEU A 303 2.61 8.06 -10.70
N PHE A 304 1.88 7.24 -9.93
CA PHE A 304 1.55 7.51 -8.53
C PHE A 304 2.77 7.61 -7.63
N LEU A 305 3.67 6.63 -7.71
CA LEU A 305 4.89 6.61 -6.90
C LEU A 305 5.82 7.76 -7.28
N ALA A 306 5.94 8.08 -8.57
CA ALA A 306 6.69 9.26 -9.00
C ALA A 306 6.03 10.55 -8.49
N SER A 307 4.70 10.64 -8.48
CA SER A 307 3.98 11.79 -7.95
C SER A 307 4.20 12.01 -6.46
N ILE A 308 4.15 10.94 -5.65
CA ILE A 308 4.55 11.01 -4.24
C ILE A 308 6.02 11.45 -4.11
N GLY A 309 6.88 10.93 -4.98
CA GLY A 309 8.28 11.32 -5.05
C GLY A 309 8.46 12.83 -5.18
N MET A 310 7.64 13.52 -5.98
CA MET A 310 7.72 14.97 -6.17
C MET A 310 7.54 15.77 -4.87
N LEU A 311 6.80 15.22 -3.90
CA LEU A 311 6.57 15.84 -2.59
C LEU A 311 7.80 15.70 -1.67
N ILE A 312 8.75 14.81 -1.99
CA ILE A 312 9.97 14.61 -1.21
C ILE A 312 10.99 15.68 -1.57
N HIS A 313 11.34 16.52 -0.58
CA HIS A 313 12.48 17.42 -0.69
C HIS A 313 13.80 16.66 -0.51
N VAL A 314 14.62 16.59 -1.56
CA VAL A 314 15.94 15.93 -1.53
C VAL A 314 16.82 16.50 -0.41
N HIS A 315 16.76 17.82 -0.21
CA HIS A 315 17.51 18.51 0.84
C HIS A 315 17.10 18.07 2.26
N PHE A 316 15.81 17.81 2.48
CA PHE A 316 15.33 17.28 3.77
C PHE A 316 15.90 15.87 4.03
N LEU A 317 15.92 15.03 3.00
CA LEU A 317 16.44 13.66 3.10
C LEU A 317 17.93 13.65 3.45
N TRP A 318 18.71 14.56 2.84
CA TRP A 318 20.14 14.69 3.11
C TRP A 318 20.44 15.24 4.51
N ASN A 319 19.72 16.28 4.93
CA ASN A 319 19.94 16.92 6.22
C ASN A 319 19.50 16.05 7.42
N HIS A 320 18.58 15.11 7.21
CA HIS A 320 18.04 14.23 8.25
C HIS A 320 18.36 12.76 8.00
N VAL A 321 19.42 12.46 7.24
CA VAL A 321 19.82 11.09 6.93
C VAL A 321 20.13 10.27 8.18
N ASP A 322 20.64 10.93 9.23
CA ASP A 322 20.90 10.37 10.55
C ASP A 322 19.62 9.90 11.25
N ILE A 323 18.60 10.76 11.28
CA ILE A 323 17.29 10.45 11.88
C ILE A 323 16.57 9.37 11.07
N LEU A 324 16.64 9.45 9.74
CA LEU A 324 16.02 8.46 8.84
C LEU A 324 16.67 7.08 9.01
N LEU A 325 18.00 7.02 9.07
CA LEU A 325 18.72 5.76 9.28
C LEU A 325 18.43 5.19 10.67
N ALA A 326 18.41 6.04 11.72
CA ALA A 326 18.02 5.63 13.06
C ALA A 326 16.58 5.10 13.10
N SER A 327 15.65 5.76 12.40
CA SER A 327 14.25 5.33 12.27
C SER A 327 14.13 3.97 11.57
N VAL A 328 14.85 3.75 10.47
CA VAL A 328 14.85 2.45 9.77
C VAL A 328 15.40 1.34 10.67
N ILE A 329 16.53 1.57 11.34
CA ILE A 329 17.11 0.60 12.28
C ILE A 329 16.12 0.29 13.40
N LEU A 330 15.50 1.32 13.97
CA LEU A 330 14.51 1.18 15.03
C LEU A 330 13.30 0.38 14.58
N VAL A 331 12.74 0.68 13.40
CA VAL A 331 11.61 -0.06 12.82
C VAL A 331 11.98 -1.52 12.59
N VAL A 332 13.14 -1.79 12.01
CA VAL A 332 13.61 -3.16 11.77
C VAL A 332 13.72 -3.92 13.09
N ILE A 333 14.36 -3.34 14.11
CA ILE A 333 14.52 -3.98 15.43
C ILE A 333 13.17 -4.22 16.09
N ILE A 334 12.33 -3.20 16.23
CA ILE A 334 11.03 -3.31 16.90
C ILE A 334 10.16 -4.34 16.19
N LYS A 335 10.11 -4.31 14.85
CA LYS A 335 9.29 -5.23 14.06
C LYS A 335 9.79 -6.66 14.13
N THR A 336 11.10 -6.86 14.05
CA THR A 336 11.67 -8.20 14.29
C THR A 336 11.31 -8.71 15.68
N VAL A 337 11.42 -7.89 16.73
CA VAL A 337 11.10 -8.30 18.10
C VAL A 337 9.61 -8.63 18.25
N VAL A 338 8.72 -7.73 17.84
CA VAL A 338 7.26 -7.92 17.97
C VAL A 338 6.81 -9.14 17.19
N VAL A 339 7.23 -9.29 15.94
CA VAL A 339 6.84 -10.43 15.11
C VAL A 339 7.42 -11.73 15.67
N THR A 340 8.67 -11.75 16.11
CA THR A 340 9.27 -12.93 16.74
C THR A 340 8.50 -13.35 18.00
N MET A 341 8.13 -12.40 18.85
CA MET A 341 7.33 -12.67 20.05
C MET A 341 5.96 -13.24 19.71
N VAL A 342 5.27 -12.66 18.73
CA VAL A 342 3.97 -13.15 18.27
C VAL A 342 4.10 -14.57 17.75
N ILE A 343 4.98 -14.84 16.79
CA ILE A 343 5.13 -16.18 16.20
C ILE A 343 5.58 -17.22 17.24
N LYS A 344 6.44 -16.84 18.19
CA LYS A 344 6.85 -17.70 19.29
C LYS A 344 5.68 -18.05 20.23
N ALA A 345 4.79 -17.09 20.50
CA ALA A 345 3.59 -17.31 21.31
C ALA A 345 2.63 -18.33 20.68
N PHE A 346 2.69 -18.52 19.36
CA PHE A 346 1.95 -19.57 18.64
C PHE A 346 2.64 -20.94 18.63
N GLY A 347 3.76 -21.12 19.35
CA GLY A 347 4.41 -22.41 19.57
C GLY A 347 5.48 -22.79 18.55
N TYR A 348 5.92 -21.86 17.71
CA TYR A 348 7.00 -22.10 16.75
C TYR A 348 8.39 -22.02 17.41
N SER A 349 9.37 -22.69 16.80
CA SER A 349 10.75 -22.67 17.26
C SER A 349 11.33 -21.25 17.22
N THR A 350 12.20 -20.91 18.17
CA THR A 350 12.77 -19.55 18.27
C THR A 350 13.51 -19.15 16.97
N ARG A 351 14.13 -20.11 16.27
CA ARG A 351 14.79 -19.88 14.96
C ARG A 351 13.78 -19.51 13.88
N THR A 352 12.67 -20.24 13.76
CA THR A 352 11.64 -19.95 12.75
C THR A 352 10.95 -18.62 13.05
N SER A 353 10.63 -18.35 14.31
CA SER A 353 10.03 -17.07 14.72
C SER A 353 10.92 -15.87 14.38
N PHE A 354 12.24 -15.99 14.62
CA PHE A 354 13.18 -14.92 14.30
C PHE A 354 13.36 -14.72 12.80
N LEU A 355 13.43 -15.80 12.00
CA LEU A 355 13.49 -15.72 10.54
C LEU A 355 12.26 -15.02 9.96
N VAL A 356 11.07 -15.34 10.47
CA VAL A 356 9.82 -14.65 10.08
C VAL A 356 9.89 -13.17 10.49
N GLY A 357 10.32 -12.88 11.71
CA GLY A 357 10.44 -11.51 12.22
C GLY A 357 11.40 -10.64 11.41
N LEU A 358 12.53 -11.20 10.97
CA LEU A 358 13.51 -10.49 10.16
C LEU A 358 13.01 -10.31 8.71
N SER A 359 12.29 -11.30 8.18
CA SER A 359 11.72 -11.24 6.83
C SER A 359 10.62 -10.18 6.72
N LEU A 360 9.84 -9.98 7.78
CA LEU A 360 8.75 -9.00 7.82
C LEU A 360 9.19 -7.62 8.33
N ALA A 361 10.46 -7.40 8.64
CA ALA A 361 10.94 -6.22 9.37
C ALA A 361 10.82 -4.88 8.60
N GLN A 362 10.66 -4.93 7.29
CA GLN A 362 10.62 -3.77 6.41
C GLN A 362 9.21 -3.19 6.22
N ILE A 363 9.14 -1.94 5.77
CA ILE A 363 7.88 -1.24 5.48
C ILE A 363 7.48 -1.47 4.02
N GLY A 364 6.22 -1.84 3.80
CA GLY A 364 5.69 -2.15 2.46
C GLY A 364 5.41 -0.97 1.55
N GLU A 365 5.34 -1.23 0.24
CA GLU A 365 5.00 -0.21 -0.77
C GLU A 365 3.60 0.39 -0.60
N PHE A 366 2.63 -0.38 -0.13
CA PHE A 366 1.27 0.10 0.15
C PHE A 366 1.23 1.11 1.31
N ALA A 367 2.29 1.17 2.12
CA ALA A 367 2.43 2.18 3.16
C ALA A 367 2.49 3.60 2.56
N PHE A 368 3.07 3.79 1.37
CA PHE A 368 3.05 5.08 0.67
C PHE A 368 1.62 5.55 0.38
N VAL A 369 0.77 4.62 -0.03
CA VAL A 369 -0.63 4.89 -0.34
C VAL A 369 -1.39 5.27 0.94
N LEU A 370 -1.22 4.50 2.02
CA LEU A 370 -1.83 4.78 3.32
C LEU A 370 -1.38 6.14 3.87
N LEU A 371 -0.10 6.46 3.74
CA LEU A 371 0.48 7.73 4.20
C LEU A 371 -0.03 8.93 3.39
N SER A 372 -0.12 8.81 2.07
CA SER A 372 -0.71 9.83 1.21
C SER A 372 -2.16 10.13 1.63
N ARG A 373 -2.97 9.08 1.85
CA ARG A 373 -4.36 9.27 2.30
C ARG A 373 -4.46 9.86 3.69
N ALA A 374 -3.60 9.46 4.63
CA ALA A 374 -3.58 10.04 5.97
C ALA A 374 -3.23 11.53 5.95
N SER A 375 -2.31 11.95 5.06
CA SER A 375 -2.00 13.37 4.84
C SER A 375 -3.20 14.13 4.29
N ASN A 376 -3.94 13.56 3.32
CA ASN A 376 -5.16 14.17 2.77
C ASN A 376 -6.29 14.32 3.80
N LEU A 377 -6.27 13.52 4.87
CA LEU A 377 -7.20 13.59 5.99
C LEU A 377 -6.67 14.43 7.16
N HIS A 378 -5.54 15.13 6.99
CA HIS A 378 -4.91 15.94 8.04
C HIS A 378 -4.56 15.13 9.32
N LEU A 379 -4.36 13.81 9.18
CA LEU A 379 -4.01 12.92 10.29
C LEU A 379 -2.50 12.93 10.58
N VAL A 380 -1.70 13.09 9.54
CA VAL A 380 -0.24 13.23 9.61
C VAL A 380 0.19 14.34 8.67
N GLU A 381 0.90 15.34 9.17
CA GLU A 381 1.30 16.51 8.39
C GLU A 381 2.78 16.89 8.58
N GLY A 382 3.26 17.72 7.66
CA GLY A 382 4.54 18.41 7.77
C GLY A 382 5.71 17.45 7.97
N LYS A 383 6.51 17.69 9.01
CA LYS A 383 7.75 16.94 9.25
C LYS A 383 7.52 15.44 9.45
N MET A 384 6.42 15.05 10.11
CA MET A 384 6.12 13.63 10.37
C MET A 384 5.82 12.90 9.07
N TYR A 385 5.05 13.51 8.16
CA TYR A 385 4.79 12.97 6.83
C TYR A 385 6.10 12.71 6.07
N LEU A 386 6.98 13.71 5.98
CA LEU A 386 8.27 13.55 5.28
C LEU A 386 9.17 12.49 5.94
N LEU A 387 9.14 12.38 7.27
CA LEU A 387 9.96 11.41 8.00
C LEU A 387 9.48 9.98 7.78
N LEU A 388 8.17 9.72 7.85
CA LEU A 388 7.58 8.41 7.53
C LEU A 388 7.79 8.03 6.06
N LEU A 389 7.65 9.01 5.16
CA LEU A 389 7.85 8.83 3.73
C LEU A 389 9.30 8.44 3.43
N GLY A 390 10.26 9.21 3.97
CA GLY A 390 11.69 8.93 3.84
C GLY A 390 12.10 7.61 4.51
N THR A 391 11.55 7.30 5.69
CA THR A 391 11.81 6.03 6.39
C THR A 391 11.35 4.85 5.55
N THR A 392 10.19 4.94 4.90
CA THR A 392 9.67 3.86 4.03
C THR A 392 10.54 3.66 2.79
N ALA A 393 10.90 4.75 2.12
CA ALA A 393 11.78 4.69 0.96
C ALA A 393 13.14 4.08 1.32
N LEU A 394 13.75 4.53 2.43
CA LEU A 394 15.03 4.01 2.91
C LEU A 394 14.91 2.56 3.40
N SER A 395 13.80 2.17 4.01
CA SER A 395 13.52 0.78 4.42
C SER A 395 13.50 -0.15 3.21
N LEU A 396 12.83 0.22 2.11
CA LEU A 396 12.81 -0.59 0.88
C LEU A 396 14.20 -0.72 0.23
N VAL A 397 15.01 0.35 0.23
CA VAL A 397 16.40 0.32 -0.28
C VAL A 397 17.31 -0.57 0.57
N THR A 398 17.14 -0.52 1.90
CA THR A 398 17.96 -1.29 2.83
C THR A 398 17.52 -2.76 2.95
N THR A 399 16.30 -3.09 2.52
CA THR A 399 15.73 -4.44 2.64
C THR A 399 16.59 -5.54 2.00
N PRO A 400 17.07 -5.44 0.74
CA PRO A 400 17.95 -6.46 0.16
C PRO A 400 19.26 -6.66 0.95
N LEU A 401 19.74 -5.61 1.63
CA LEU A 401 20.93 -5.70 2.49
C LEU A 401 20.61 -6.47 3.77
N VAL A 402 19.48 -6.17 4.41
CA VAL A 402 18.98 -6.91 5.59
C VAL A 402 18.85 -8.40 5.24
N PHE A 403 18.32 -8.72 4.07
CA PHE A 403 18.20 -10.10 3.58
C PHE A 403 19.54 -10.82 3.39
N LYS A 404 20.57 -10.11 2.91
CA LYS A 404 21.94 -10.64 2.82
C LYS A 404 22.59 -10.85 4.18
N LEU A 405 22.18 -10.09 5.20
CA LEU A 405 22.70 -10.18 6.57
C LEU A 405 22.07 -11.31 7.39
N ILE A 406 20.90 -11.84 6.99
CA ILE A 406 20.19 -12.91 7.72
C ILE A 406 21.10 -14.08 8.11
N PRO A 407 21.91 -14.68 7.20
CA PRO A 407 22.75 -15.82 7.57
C PRO A 407 23.80 -15.46 8.63
N ALA A 408 24.38 -14.26 8.57
CA ALA A 408 25.35 -13.78 9.55
C ALA A 408 24.68 -13.57 10.93
N MET A 409 23.48 -13.00 10.94
CA MET A 409 22.69 -12.82 12.18
C MET A 409 22.28 -14.17 12.79
N MET A 410 21.95 -15.16 11.96
CA MET A 410 21.69 -16.53 12.42
C MET A 410 22.92 -17.18 13.03
N HIS A 411 24.07 -17.08 12.38
CA HIS A 411 25.31 -17.62 12.91
C HIS A 411 25.70 -16.95 14.25
N LEU A 412 25.54 -15.62 14.34
CA LEU A 412 25.78 -14.89 15.58
C LEU A 412 24.81 -15.32 16.70
N GLY A 413 23.54 -15.53 16.37
CA GLY A 413 22.55 -16.02 17.34
C GLY A 413 22.85 -17.44 17.84
N ILE A 414 23.36 -18.32 16.98
CA ILE A 414 23.84 -19.65 17.38
C ILE A 414 25.07 -19.52 18.30
N LEU A 415 26.03 -18.66 17.97
CA LEU A 415 27.21 -18.41 18.79
C LEU A 415 26.85 -17.86 20.18
N MET A 416 25.87 -16.95 20.24
CA MET A 416 25.34 -16.39 21.48
C MET A 416 24.36 -17.34 22.21
N HIS A 417 24.24 -18.60 21.78
CA HIS A 417 23.36 -19.63 22.37
C HIS A 417 21.87 -19.24 22.39
N TRP A 418 21.43 -18.34 21.50
CA TRP A 418 20.01 -18.00 21.34
C TRP A 418 19.23 -19.09 20.59
N PHE A 419 19.92 -19.95 19.83
CA PHE A 419 19.32 -21.05 19.07
C PHE A 419 20.14 -22.35 19.21
N PRO A 420 19.51 -23.54 19.24
CA PRO A 420 20.20 -24.83 19.17
C PRO A 420 20.85 -25.06 17.79
N ALA A 421 21.96 -25.81 17.76
CA ALA A 421 22.71 -26.12 16.54
C ALA A 421 21.90 -26.96 15.53
N GLU A 422 22.24 -26.83 14.23
CA GLU A 422 21.48 -27.35 13.08
C GLU A 422 21.07 -28.83 13.14
N SER A 423 21.82 -29.67 13.85
CA SER A 423 21.52 -31.11 13.99
C SER A 423 20.28 -31.42 14.83
N ASN A 424 19.87 -30.54 15.75
CA ASN A 424 18.69 -30.75 16.59
C ASN A 424 17.37 -30.26 15.94
N VAL A 425 17.47 -29.35 14.96
CA VAL A 425 16.33 -28.62 14.39
C VAL A 425 15.50 -29.49 13.44
N GLN A 426 16.13 -30.40 12.68
CA GLN A 426 15.42 -31.30 11.76
C GLN A 426 14.52 -32.32 12.47
N ASN A 427 14.80 -32.62 13.74
CA ASN A 427 13.97 -33.47 14.58
C ASN A 427 12.83 -32.69 15.26
N GLU A 428 13.06 -31.44 15.67
CA GLU A 428 12.02 -30.57 16.27
C GLU A 428 10.95 -30.11 15.27
N ASP A 429 11.35 -29.70 14.06
CA ASP A 429 10.40 -29.26 13.02
C ASP A 429 9.53 -30.45 12.55
N LYS A 430 10.07 -31.68 12.53
CA LYS A 430 9.27 -32.89 12.26
C LYS A 430 8.30 -33.21 13.40
N ALA A 431 8.70 -33.05 14.66
CA ALA A 431 7.86 -33.33 15.81
C ALA A 431 6.71 -32.33 15.95
N THR A 432 6.97 -31.03 15.77
CA THR A 432 5.96 -29.97 15.84
C THR A 432 4.94 -30.03 14.69
N VAL A 433 5.36 -30.40 13.47
CA VAL A 433 4.43 -30.66 12.36
C VAL A 433 3.52 -31.86 12.65
N LEU A 434 4.04 -32.91 13.28
CA LEU A 434 3.23 -34.08 13.67
C LEU A 434 2.22 -33.74 14.76
N GLU A 435 2.61 -32.93 15.75
CA GLU A 435 1.69 -32.46 16.81
C GLU A 435 0.63 -31.49 16.29
N ALA A 436 0.99 -30.58 15.37
CA ALA A 436 0.05 -29.67 14.75
C ALA A 436 -0.96 -30.41 13.84
N TYR A 437 -0.50 -31.43 13.11
CA TYR A 437 -1.36 -32.32 12.32
C TYR A 437 -2.33 -33.10 13.20
N ASN A 438 -1.86 -33.65 14.32
CA ASN A 438 -2.70 -34.39 15.27
C ASN A 438 -3.69 -33.52 16.05
N ARG A 439 -3.50 -32.19 16.13
CA ARG A 439 -4.49 -31.26 16.72
C ARG A 439 -5.54 -30.77 15.71
N ALA A 440 -5.32 -30.99 14.42
CA ALA A 440 -6.23 -30.56 13.35
C ALA A 440 -7.21 -31.67 12.92
N LEU A 441 -6.98 -32.91 13.34
CA LEU A 441 -7.94 -34.02 13.38
C LEU A 441 -8.75 -33.97 14.67
#